data_AF-A0AAU1C042-F1
#
_entry.id   AF-A0AAU1C042-F1
#
_cell.length_a   1.000
_cell.length_b   1.000
_cell.length_c   1.000
_cell.angle_alpha   90.00
_cell.angle_beta   90.00
_cell.angle_gamma   90.00
#
_symmetry.space_group_name_H-M   'P 1'
#
loop_
_entity.id
_entity.type
_entity.pdbx_description
1 polymer ?
#
loop_
_entity_poly.entity_id
_entity_poly.type
_entity_poly.pdbx_seq_one_letter_code
_entity_poly.pdbx_strand_id
1 'polypeptide(L)'
;MRSTPHKSLAAAACAVAALAAVSLPATPASAQAPRADACTPAQVVANGGFESGTSPWTQSSTSVITNRTGESAHGGTHFAWLNGVGSTHTDTLSQSVTIPSGCSTTTLTFWLHIDTAETTSSTAYDKLTAKIGSTTLATYSNLDKNTGYVQKSFDVSSFAGQTVNVAFTGTEDSSLKTSFVLDDVALDTSGGSTPPADSTRTPAAPSYNVSLTSNTSGNGWTGHESATFTNASATALSEVYLRLWDNYHGTCSAMPITVSNVTGGTAGALSVGCTALKIDLPTPLAQGQSATIGFDLGITVPSGADRFGADGAFNNIGNALPVLAIRDAAGWHLDPYTNNGESFYSLAADFKVTLDHPTSLLVPATGTSVDTPGSSGRTVTTATASKVRDFAWAAGPFSKISGTSPAGTAINIYSVSGISSSDAQSMLATAKSAVDTHAARFGAYPYGELDAVIDNNYWFGGMEYPGFVLDLVSTTALTHEIGHQWWYGIVGDDEYNSPWLDEAFADYSTDLAQNKTGANCWNSVSWASSAEKITNSMAYWDAHSSRYSTVVYGYGKCALHDLRRVLGDSVMAKLLKDYATSHWYGVSTTAEFKAAAQAATTTDLTSFWTQHRIDG
;
A
#
# COMPACT_ATOMS: atom_id res chain seq x y z
N MET A 1 -50.81 58.80 -5.01
CA MET A 1 -50.04 58.82 -3.75
C MET A 1 -50.98 59.09 -2.59
N ARG A 2 -51.38 58.04 -1.87
CA ARG A 2 -51.84 58.05 -0.48
C ARG A 2 -51.83 56.58 -0.04
N SER A 3 -50.96 56.29 0.91
CA SER A 3 -50.68 54.96 1.46
C SER A 3 -51.81 54.51 2.38
N THR A 4 -52.28 53.28 2.19
CA THR A 4 -53.22 52.60 3.08
C THR A 4 -52.49 51.52 3.90
N PRO A 5 -52.76 51.40 5.22
CA PRO A 5 -52.08 50.45 6.10
C PRO A 5 -52.85 49.14 6.33
N HIS A 6 -52.06 48.11 6.65
CA HIS A 6 -52.29 46.84 7.35
C HIS A 6 -53.72 46.29 7.59
N LYS A 7 -53.92 45.03 7.19
CA LYS A 7 -54.61 44.00 8.01
C LYS A 7 -53.96 42.62 7.84
N SER A 8 -53.75 41.97 8.97
CA SER A 8 -53.36 40.58 9.18
C SER A 8 -54.48 39.61 8.77
N LEU A 9 -54.10 38.42 8.28
CA LEU A 9 -55.00 37.26 8.16
C LEU A 9 -54.23 35.99 8.54
N ALA A 10 -54.88 35.24 9.42
CA ALA A 10 -54.41 34.03 10.09
C ALA A 10 -54.33 32.83 9.12
N ALA A 11 -53.32 31.99 9.33
CA ALA A 11 -53.20 30.67 8.71
C ALA A 11 -54.06 29.66 9.50
N ALA A 12 -55.01 29.03 8.82
CA ALA A 12 -55.79 27.92 9.35
C ALA A 12 -55.01 26.61 9.20
N ALA A 13 -54.93 25.85 10.30
CA ALA A 13 -54.31 24.54 10.37
C ALA A 13 -55.15 23.47 9.66
N CYS A 14 -54.50 22.64 8.84
CA CYS A 14 -55.04 21.38 8.33
C CYS A 14 -54.25 20.24 8.97
N ALA A 15 -54.87 19.52 9.89
CA ALA A 15 -54.31 18.33 10.53
C ALA A 15 -54.47 17.13 9.59
N VAL A 16 -53.36 16.47 9.23
CA VAL A 16 -53.35 15.16 8.59
C VAL A 16 -52.88 14.15 9.63
N ALA A 17 -53.76 13.20 9.96
CA ALA A 17 -53.50 12.13 10.91
C ALA A 17 -52.45 11.15 10.36
N ALA A 18 -51.41 10.88 11.13
CA ALA A 18 -50.44 9.83 10.86
C ALA A 18 -51.07 8.45 11.14
N LEU A 19 -51.12 7.58 10.13
CA LEU A 19 -51.34 6.15 10.35
C LEU A 19 -50.06 5.56 10.94
N ALA A 20 -50.13 5.07 12.18
CA ALA A 20 -49.11 4.22 12.76
C ALA A 20 -49.13 2.85 12.06
N ALA A 21 -48.06 2.52 11.33
CA ALA A 21 -47.83 1.17 10.83
C ALA A 21 -47.39 0.28 11.99
N VAL A 22 -48.19 -0.74 12.29
CA VAL A 22 -47.87 -1.79 13.26
C VAL A 22 -46.76 -2.66 12.67
N SER A 23 -45.55 -2.55 13.22
CA SER A 23 -44.44 -3.46 12.91
C SER A 23 -44.67 -4.80 13.58
N LEU A 24 -44.81 -5.87 12.79
CA LEU A 24 -44.75 -7.24 13.30
C LEU A 24 -43.29 -7.57 13.70
N PRO A 25 -43.06 -8.34 14.79
CA PRO A 25 -41.72 -8.76 15.16
C PRO A 25 -41.16 -9.72 14.11
N ALA A 26 -40.00 -9.37 13.56
CA ALA A 26 -39.26 -10.23 12.65
C ALA A 26 -38.84 -11.52 13.39
N THR A 27 -39.07 -12.66 12.76
CA THR A 27 -38.53 -13.96 13.18
C THR A 27 -37.00 -13.87 13.28
N PRO A 28 -36.37 -14.39 14.35
CA PRO A 28 -34.92 -14.39 14.47
C PRO A 28 -34.34 -15.22 13.33
N ALA A 29 -33.47 -14.61 12.52
CA ALA A 29 -32.67 -15.32 11.53
C ALA A 29 -31.86 -16.39 12.25
N SER A 30 -31.91 -17.64 11.76
CA SER A 30 -31.05 -18.70 12.27
C SER A 30 -29.60 -18.26 12.11
N ALA A 31 -28.83 -18.29 13.20
CA ALA A 31 -27.40 -18.05 13.17
C ALA A 31 -26.75 -18.97 12.14
N GLN A 32 -26.26 -18.40 11.04
CA GLN A 32 -25.45 -19.10 10.07
C GLN A 32 -24.12 -19.46 10.74
N ALA A 33 -23.72 -20.72 10.67
CA ALA A 33 -22.44 -21.19 11.18
C ALA A 33 -21.29 -20.34 10.59
N PRO A 34 -20.18 -20.13 11.35
CA PRO A 34 -19.06 -19.31 10.90
C PRO A 34 -18.56 -19.81 9.55
N ARG A 35 -18.52 -18.90 8.58
CA ARG A 35 -18.08 -19.19 7.21
C ARG A 35 -16.56 -19.38 7.24
N ALA A 36 -16.08 -20.50 6.70
CA ALA A 36 -14.64 -20.77 6.61
C ALA A 36 -13.93 -19.63 5.88
N ASP A 37 -12.75 -19.22 6.39
CA ASP A 37 -11.86 -18.28 5.73
C ASP A 37 -11.58 -18.73 4.27
N ALA A 38 -11.28 -17.80 3.37
CA ALA A 38 -11.01 -18.12 1.97
C ALA A 38 -9.54 -18.51 1.78
N CYS A 39 -9.29 -19.63 1.10
CA CYS A 39 -7.94 -20.09 0.75
C CYS A 39 -7.37 -19.32 -0.45
N THR A 40 -6.16 -18.76 -0.32
CA THR A 40 -5.32 -18.38 -1.46
C THR A 40 -4.37 -19.54 -1.76
N PRO A 41 -4.46 -20.21 -2.93
CA PRO A 41 -3.56 -21.31 -3.25
C PRO A 41 -2.10 -20.84 -3.35
N ALA A 42 -1.21 -21.49 -2.62
CA ALA A 42 0.21 -21.17 -2.57
C ALA A 42 1.06 -22.40 -2.25
N GLN A 43 2.31 -22.39 -2.72
CA GLN A 43 3.39 -23.23 -2.23
C GLN A 43 4.21 -22.38 -1.23
N VAL A 44 4.33 -22.82 0.02
CA VAL A 44 4.83 -21.95 1.12
C VAL A 44 6.19 -22.34 1.69
N VAL A 45 6.82 -23.42 1.21
CA VAL A 45 8.20 -23.79 1.58
C VAL A 45 9.15 -23.12 0.61
N ALA A 46 9.95 -22.17 1.09
CA ALA A 46 10.99 -21.54 0.29
C ALA A 46 12.24 -22.44 0.17
N ASN A 47 12.92 -22.37 -0.98
CA ASN A 47 14.14 -23.14 -1.25
C ASN A 47 13.96 -24.66 -1.00
N GLY A 48 12.84 -25.22 -1.44
CA GLY A 48 12.48 -26.64 -1.22
C GLY A 48 13.41 -27.64 -1.90
N GLY A 49 13.98 -27.29 -3.06
CA GLY A 49 15.00 -28.06 -3.78
C GLY A 49 16.44 -27.68 -3.43
N PHE A 50 16.65 -26.87 -2.37
CA PHE A 50 17.97 -26.58 -1.80
C PHE A 50 19.02 -25.88 -2.70
N GLU A 51 18.63 -25.40 -3.89
CA GLU A 51 19.53 -24.74 -4.85
C GLU A 51 19.95 -23.32 -4.45
N SER A 52 19.28 -22.68 -3.48
CA SER A 52 19.60 -21.32 -3.02
C SER A 52 20.48 -21.31 -1.76
N GLY A 53 21.32 -22.34 -1.60
CA GLY A 53 22.14 -22.52 -0.41
C GLY A 53 21.30 -22.89 0.81
N THR A 54 21.69 -22.40 1.99
CA THR A 54 21.11 -22.87 3.25
C THR A 54 19.91 -22.04 3.71
N SER A 55 19.79 -20.78 3.30
CA SER A 55 18.65 -19.94 3.69
C SER A 55 17.39 -20.31 2.89
N PRO A 56 16.18 -20.33 3.48
CA PRO A 56 15.83 -20.01 4.86
C PRO A 56 15.80 -21.23 5.80
N TRP A 57 16.46 -22.33 5.44
CA TRP A 57 16.55 -23.52 6.28
C TRP A 57 17.53 -23.34 7.44
N THR A 58 17.14 -23.86 8.61
CA THR A 58 18.02 -24.04 9.77
C THR A 58 18.51 -25.49 9.77
N GLN A 59 19.82 -25.70 9.90
CA GLN A 59 20.43 -27.03 9.89
C GLN A 59 21.38 -27.21 11.07
N SER A 60 21.51 -28.44 11.58
CA SER A 60 22.43 -28.79 12.69
C SER A 60 23.90 -28.63 12.34
N SER A 61 24.24 -28.86 11.06
CA SER A 61 25.60 -28.80 10.56
C SER A 61 25.63 -28.21 9.16
N THR A 62 26.75 -27.61 8.76
CA THR A 62 26.92 -26.98 7.44
C THR A 62 26.96 -27.98 6.28
N SER A 63 26.95 -29.28 6.57
CA SER A 63 27.01 -30.35 5.58
C SER A 63 25.67 -30.99 5.24
N VAL A 64 24.57 -30.58 5.90
CA VAL A 64 23.24 -31.16 5.65
C VAL A 64 22.77 -30.79 4.25
N ILE A 65 22.57 -29.51 3.97
CA ILE A 65 22.33 -29.05 2.59
C ILE A 65 23.64 -29.09 1.82
N THR A 66 23.70 -29.89 0.76
CA THR A 66 24.96 -30.25 0.12
C THR A 66 24.79 -30.68 -1.34
N ASN A 67 25.92 -30.80 -2.04
CA ASN A 67 26.05 -31.40 -3.37
C ASN A 67 27.22 -32.42 -3.41
N ARG A 68 27.59 -32.94 -2.24
CA ARG A 68 28.73 -33.86 -2.07
C ARG A 68 28.51 -35.15 -2.86
N THR A 69 29.60 -35.66 -3.44
CA THR A 69 29.60 -36.95 -4.13
C THR A 69 29.30 -38.10 -3.17
N GLY A 70 28.45 -39.03 -3.58
CA GLY A 70 28.10 -40.22 -2.81
C GLY A 70 26.59 -40.48 -2.79
N GLU A 71 25.82 -39.41 -2.91
CA GLU A 71 24.37 -39.40 -3.13
C GLU A 71 24.08 -38.50 -4.34
N SER A 72 22.86 -38.51 -4.85
CA SER A 72 22.43 -37.66 -5.97
C SER A 72 21.18 -36.86 -5.60
N ALA A 73 21.05 -35.64 -6.14
CA ALA A 73 19.81 -34.87 -6.08
C ALA A 73 18.69 -35.59 -6.86
N HIS A 74 17.45 -35.43 -6.41
CA HIS A 74 16.28 -35.81 -7.21
C HIS A 74 16.04 -34.78 -8.32
N GLY A 75 16.10 -33.50 -7.97
CA GLY A 75 16.03 -32.36 -8.89
C GLY A 75 17.25 -31.45 -8.73
N GLY A 76 17.69 -30.77 -9.79
CA GLY A 76 18.79 -29.81 -9.68
C GLY A 76 20.16 -30.45 -9.36
N THR A 77 20.91 -29.82 -8.45
CA THR A 77 22.29 -30.17 -8.10
C THR A 77 22.55 -30.26 -6.58
N HIS A 78 21.65 -29.75 -5.74
CA HIS A 78 21.75 -29.77 -4.29
C HIS A 78 20.63 -30.62 -3.68
N PHE A 79 20.86 -31.12 -2.47
CA PHE A 79 19.91 -31.91 -1.70
C PHE A 79 20.25 -31.81 -0.21
N ALA A 80 19.33 -32.23 0.66
CA ALA A 80 19.60 -32.36 2.08
C ALA A 80 20.00 -33.80 2.43
N TRP A 81 21.21 -33.99 2.94
CA TRP A 81 21.73 -35.27 3.39
C TRP A 81 21.95 -35.26 4.91
N LEU A 82 21.07 -35.95 5.62
CA LEU A 82 21.18 -36.17 7.05
C LEU A 82 21.87 -37.51 7.31
N ASN A 83 22.78 -37.56 8.29
CA ASN A 83 23.49 -38.77 8.72
C ASN A 83 24.45 -39.34 7.67
N GLY A 84 24.60 -40.68 7.61
CA GLY A 84 25.57 -41.37 6.76
C GLY A 84 26.98 -41.47 7.36
N VAL A 85 27.12 -41.28 8.68
CA VAL A 85 28.42 -41.21 9.38
C VAL A 85 28.90 -42.59 9.84
N GLY A 86 27.99 -43.47 10.25
CA GLY A 86 28.36 -44.79 10.78
C GLY A 86 28.81 -44.82 12.24
N SER A 87 28.40 -43.80 13.01
CA SER A 87 28.58 -43.67 14.46
C SER A 87 27.49 -42.75 15.02
N THR A 88 27.34 -42.69 16.35
CA THR A 88 26.22 -41.96 16.97
C THR A 88 26.21 -40.50 16.54
N HIS A 89 25.20 -40.12 15.76
CA HIS A 89 25.11 -38.81 15.13
C HIS A 89 23.66 -38.39 14.96
N THR A 90 23.40 -37.09 15.03
CA THR A 90 22.04 -36.54 14.84
C THR A 90 22.15 -35.30 13.98
N ASP A 91 21.43 -35.31 12.85
CA ASP A 91 21.27 -34.13 12.02
C ASP A 91 19.83 -33.62 12.06
N THR A 92 19.67 -32.30 11.97
CA THR A 92 18.37 -31.64 11.90
C THR A 92 18.33 -30.68 10.73
N LEU A 93 17.14 -30.53 10.16
CA LEU A 93 16.82 -29.56 9.12
C LEU A 93 15.41 -29.04 9.35
N SER A 94 15.21 -27.73 9.41
CA SER A 94 13.88 -27.15 9.62
C SER A 94 13.68 -25.80 8.96
N GLN A 95 12.42 -25.48 8.65
CA GLN A 95 11.99 -24.17 8.15
C GLN A 95 10.65 -23.80 8.81
N SER A 96 10.54 -22.54 9.24
CA SER A 96 9.28 -21.96 9.70
C SER A 96 8.46 -21.50 8.50
N VAL A 97 7.22 -21.96 8.39
CA VAL A 97 6.30 -21.61 7.29
C VAL A 97 4.96 -21.15 7.85
N THR A 98 4.33 -20.18 7.20
CA THR A 98 2.98 -19.72 7.52
C THR A 98 1.99 -20.31 6.53
N ILE A 99 1.07 -21.15 7.02
CA ILE A 99 0.02 -21.76 6.19
C ILE A 99 -1.18 -20.81 6.18
N PRO A 100 -1.67 -20.35 5.02
CA PRO A 100 -2.85 -19.51 4.92
C PRO A 100 -4.05 -20.13 5.65
N SER A 101 -4.87 -19.30 6.29
CA SER A 101 -6.17 -19.73 6.82
C SER A 101 -7.13 -20.04 5.66
N GLY A 102 -8.16 -20.84 5.92
CA GLY A 102 -9.23 -21.06 4.95
C GLY A 102 -8.98 -22.11 3.86
N CYS A 103 -7.78 -22.68 3.80
CA CYS A 103 -7.46 -23.81 2.93
C CYS A 103 -8.04 -25.11 3.49
N SER A 104 -8.93 -25.75 2.72
CA SER A 104 -9.46 -27.07 3.08
C SER A 104 -8.50 -28.21 2.74
N THR A 105 -7.45 -27.91 1.97
CA THR A 105 -6.49 -28.88 1.50
C THR A 105 -5.09 -28.28 1.58
N THR A 106 -4.28 -28.83 2.48
CA THR A 106 -2.87 -28.47 2.64
C THR A 106 -2.05 -29.74 2.63
N THR A 107 -1.12 -29.86 1.68
CA THR A 107 -0.33 -31.09 1.47
C THR A 107 1.15 -30.78 1.58
N LEU A 108 1.84 -31.42 2.53
CA LEU A 108 3.30 -31.46 2.58
C LEU A 108 3.79 -32.63 1.73
N THR A 109 4.75 -32.38 0.84
CA THR A 109 5.47 -33.39 0.08
C THR A 109 6.97 -33.20 0.18
N PHE A 110 7.71 -34.29 0.02
CA PHE A 110 9.16 -34.30 -0.15
C PHE A 110 9.60 -35.63 -0.78
N TRP A 111 10.71 -35.64 -1.48
CA TRP A 111 11.32 -36.85 -2.00
C TRP A 111 12.34 -37.38 -1.00
N LEU A 112 12.28 -38.69 -0.71
CA LEU A 112 13.18 -39.35 0.23
C LEU A 112 13.87 -40.56 -0.43
N HIS A 113 15.19 -40.57 -0.37
CA HIS A 113 16.04 -41.73 -0.65
C HIS A 113 16.77 -42.17 0.63
N ILE A 114 16.82 -43.48 0.87
CA ILE A 114 17.46 -44.05 2.06
C ILE A 114 18.44 -45.13 1.63
N ASP A 115 19.69 -44.93 2.02
CA ASP A 115 20.79 -45.85 1.77
C ASP A 115 21.40 -46.30 3.09
N THR A 116 21.72 -47.59 3.23
CA THR A 116 22.23 -48.11 4.50
C THR A 116 23.23 -49.25 4.33
N ALA A 117 24.23 -49.27 5.20
CA ALA A 117 25.15 -50.39 5.39
C ALA A 117 24.59 -51.47 6.34
N GLU A 118 23.45 -51.19 6.98
CA GLU A 118 22.77 -52.15 7.83
C GLU A 118 22.25 -53.35 7.03
N THR A 119 22.49 -54.54 7.58
CA THR A 119 22.10 -55.82 6.95
C THR A 119 20.88 -56.46 7.61
N THR A 120 20.43 -55.91 8.74
CA THR A 120 19.20 -56.36 9.40
C THR A 120 17.97 -56.11 8.53
N SER A 121 16.99 -56.99 8.65
CA SER A 121 15.68 -56.85 8.04
C SER A 121 14.56 -56.59 9.05
N SER A 122 14.89 -56.47 10.35
CA SER A 122 13.89 -56.41 11.43
C SER A 122 14.13 -55.30 12.45
N THR A 123 15.33 -54.73 12.51
CA THR A 123 15.69 -53.73 13.53
C THR A 123 15.89 -52.36 12.90
N ALA A 124 15.10 -51.38 13.36
CA ALA A 124 15.23 -49.97 12.99
C ALA A 124 16.23 -49.29 13.93
N TYR A 125 17.51 -49.37 13.59
CA TYR A 125 18.62 -48.77 14.34
C TYR A 125 18.64 -47.25 14.13
N ASP A 126 18.72 -46.84 12.87
CA ASP A 126 18.79 -45.44 12.47
C ASP A 126 17.42 -44.96 12.03
N LYS A 127 17.09 -43.70 12.32
CA LYS A 127 15.76 -43.15 12.07
C LYS A 127 15.78 -41.75 11.51
N LEU A 128 14.91 -41.48 10.55
CA LEU A 128 14.52 -40.14 10.13
C LEU A 128 13.10 -39.86 10.61
N THR A 129 12.90 -38.76 11.32
CA THR A 129 11.56 -38.30 11.74
C THR A 129 11.20 -37.02 11.01
N ALA A 130 10.07 -37.01 10.32
CA ALA A 130 9.48 -35.83 9.70
C ALA A 130 8.34 -35.28 10.59
N LYS A 131 8.35 -33.97 10.85
CA LYS A 131 7.41 -33.29 11.74
C LYS A 131 6.87 -32.01 11.13
N ILE A 132 5.68 -31.62 11.58
CA ILE A 132 5.13 -30.27 11.42
C ILE A 132 4.63 -29.77 12.78
N GLY A 133 5.17 -28.63 13.23
CA GLY A 133 5.00 -28.18 14.62
C GLY A 133 5.48 -29.25 15.61
N SER A 134 4.59 -29.68 16.52
CA SER A 134 4.85 -30.78 17.46
C SER A 134 4.42 -32.17 16.95
N THR A 135 3.77 -32.24 15.78
CA THR A 135 3.18 -33.48 15.26
C THR A 135 4.18 -34.25 14.41
N THR A 136 4.39 -35.53 14.73
CA THR A 136 5.16 -36.46 13.88
C THR A 136 4.30 -36.95 12.73
N LEU A 137 4.72 -36.68 11.51
CA LEU A 137 4.05 -37.12 10.28
C LEU A 137 4.45 -38.56 9.92
N ALA A 138 5.75 -38.86 10.00
CA ALA A 138 6.27 -40.21 9.80
C ALA A 138 7.64 -40.38 10.45
N THR A 139 7.99 -41.63 10.70
CA THR A 139 9.35 -42.07 11.02
C THR A 139 9.76 -43.14 10.02
N TYR A 140 10.90 -42.93 9.37
CA TYR A 140 11.57 -43.88 8.48
C TYR A 140 12.84 -44.37 9.14
N SER A 141 13.41 -45.45 8.61
CA SER A 141 14.60 -46.10 9.17
C SER A 141 15.46 -46.76 8.10
N ASN A 142 16.57 -47.35 8.53
CA ASN A 142 17.39 -48.24 7.71
C ASN A 142 16.59 -49.41 7.08
N LEU A 143 15.43 -49.79 7.63
CA LEU A 143 14.56 -50.82 7.07
C LEU A 143 13.78 -50.34 5.83
N ASP A 144 13.65 -49.04 5.64
CA ASP A 144 12.89 -48.41 4.56
C ASP A 144 13.76 -48.12 3.32
N LYS A 145 14.97 -48.70 3.27
CA LYS A 145 15.91 -48.53 2.16
C LYS A 145 15.29 -48.92 0.82
N ASN A 146 15.57 -48.12 -0.20
CA ASN A 146 14.98 -48.28 -1.53
C ASN A 146 15.96 -47.85 -2.62
N THR A 147 15.73 -48.31 -3.85
CA THR A 147 16.48 -47.81 -4.99
C THR A 147 15.92 -46.46 -5.42
N GLY A 148 16.71 -45.39 -5.24
CA GLY A 148 16.34 -44.03 -5.62
C GLY A 148 15.30 -43.37 -4.72
N TYR A 149 14.79 -42.23 -5.16
CA TYR A 149 13.84 -41.43 -4.38
C TYR A 149 12.41 -41.95 -4.47
N VAL A 150 11.68 -41.82 -3.35
CA VAL A 150 10.22 -42.02 -3.28
C VAL A 150 9.59 -40.79 -2.66
N GLN A 151 8.61 -40.21 -3.34
CA GLN A 151 7.85 -39.08 -2.82
C GLN A 151 6.99 -39.50 -1.63
N LYS A 152 7.05 -38.71 -0.56
CA LYS A 152 6.17 -38.79 0.61
C LYS A 152 5.18 -37.64 0.56
N SER A 153 3.95 -37.89 0.98
CA SER A 153 2.85 -36.92 0.92
C SER A 153 2.00 -37.06 2.18
N PHE A 154 1.70 -35.92 2.81
CA PHE A 154 0.94 -35.85 4.05
C PHE A 154 -0.11 -34.74 3.96
N ASP A 155 -1.34 -35.08 4.33
CA ASP A 155 -2.37 -34.08 4.60
C ASP A 155 -2.06 -33.40 5.94
N VAL A 156 -1.84 -32.08 5.87
CA VAL A 156 -1.55 -31.22 7.02
C VAL A 156 -2.56 -30.07 7.11
N SER A 157 -3.76 -30.26 6.54
CA SER A 157 -4.84 -29.25 6.52
C SER A 157 -5.25 -28.77 7.92
N SER A 158 -5.04 -29.58 8.96
CA SER A 158 -5.29 -29.17 10.36
C SER A 158 -4.41 -28.01 10.86
N PHE A 159 -3.35 -27.66 10.14
CA PHE A 159 -2.45 -26.55 10.45
C PHE A 159 -2.76 -25.28 9.65
N ALA A 160 -3.84 -25.25 8.85
CA ALA A 160 -4.28 -24.06 8.15
C ALA A 160 -4.45 -22.87 9.12
N GLY A 161 -3.96 -21.69 8.72
CA GLY A 161 -3.97 -20.47 9.54
C GLY A 161 -2.88 -20.40 10.61
N GLN A 162 -1.94 -21.35 10.66
CA GLN A 162 -0.88 -21.38 11.67
C GLN A 162 0.50 -21.17 11.03
N THR A 163 1.40 -20.54 11.79
CA THR A 163 2.83 -20.58 11.52
C THR A 163 3.43 -21.78 12.24
N VAL A 164 4.01 -22.71 11.48
CA VAL A 164 4.51 -23.99 11.97
C VAL A 164 5.90 -24.29 11.41
N ASN A 165 6.70 -25.04 12.17
CA ASN A 165 7.99 -25.54 11.70
C ASN A 165 7.82 -26.88 10.98
N VAL A 166 8.21 -26.95 9.71
CA VAL A 166 8.48 -28.21 9.02
C VAL A 166 9.88 -28.65 9.40
N ALA A 167 10.04 -29.86 9.96
CA ALA A 167 11.31 -30.32 10.50
C ALA A 167 11.60 -31.79 10.19
N PHE A 168 12.86 -32.06 9.89
CA PHE A 168 13.43 -33.39 9.69
C PHE A 168 14.53 -33.61 10.71
N THR A 169 14.56 -34.79 11.32
CA THR A 169 15.60 -35.18 12.29
C THR A 169 16.06 -36.60 11.99
N GLY A 170 17.31 -36.73 11.56
CA GLY A 170 17.98 -38.01 11.39
C GLY A 170 18.77 -38.37 12.65
N THR A 171 18.78 -39.64 13.02
CA THR A 171 19.55 -40.16 14.16
C THR A 171 20.17 -41.49 13.77
N GLU A 172 21.49 -41.59 13.90
CA GLU A 172 22.26 -42.82 13.78
C GLU A 172 22.62 -43.37 15.16
N ASP A 173 22.68 -44.70 15.26
CA ASP A 173 23.20 -45.39 16.44
C ASP A 173 24.74 -45.44 16.44
N SER A 174 25.34 -46.25 17.32
CA SER A 174 26.81 -46.30 17.47
C SER A 174 27.59 -46.97 16.34
N SER A 175 26.96 -47.60 15.34
CA SER A 175 27.67 -48.38 14.32
C SER A 175 26.90 -48.53 13.01
N LEU A 176 27.62 -48.64 11.88
CA LEU A 176 27.06 -48.76 10.52
C LEU A 176 26.23 -47.55 10.11
N LYS A 177 26.31 -47.18 8.83
CA LYS A 177 25.76 -45.90 8.36
C LYS A 177 24.40 -46.06 7.73
N THR A 178 23.55 -45.05 7.92
CA THR A 178 22.33 -44.85 7.13
C THR A 178 22.24 -43.39 6.69
N SER A 179 22.19 -43.18 5.38
CA SER A 179 21.95 -41.90 4.72
C SER A 179 20.45 -41.66 4.58
N PHE A 180 19.98 -40.49 5.02
CA PHE A 180 18.64 -40.01 4.73
C PHE A 180 18.74 -38.79 3.83
N VAL A 181 18.38 -38.95 2.55
CA VAL A 181 18.54 -37.94 1.52
C VAL A 181 17.18 -37.39 1.12
N LEU A 182 16.98 -36.10 1.35
CA LEU A 182 15.75 -35.35 1.12
C LEU A 182 15.93 -34.37 -0.02
N ASP A 183 14.91 -34.23 -0.85
CA ASP A 183 14.89 -33.23 -1.92
C ASP A 183 13.46 -32.77 -2.25
N ASP A 184 13.35 -31.63 -2.95
CA ASP A 184 12.12 -31.04 -3.46
C ASP A 184 10.99 -30.99 -2.41
N VAL A 185 11.27 -30.40 -1.24
CA VAL A 185 10.27 -30.22 -0.17
C VAL A 185 9.27 -29.14 -0.56
N ALA A 186 7.98 -29.48 -0.61
CA ALA A 186 6.91 -28.54 -0.93
C ALA A 186 5.73 -28.64 0.02
N LEU A 187 5.09 -27.50 0.33
CA LEU A 187 3.85 -27.44 1.09
C LEU A 187 2.83 -26.63 0.30
N ASP A 188 1.91 -27.33 -0.36
CA ASP A 188 0.91 -26.76 -1.26
C ASP A 188 -0.43 -26.58 -0.54
N THR A 189 -1.11 -25.47 -0.81
CA THR A 189 -2.38 -25.09 -0.17
C THR A 189 -3.46 -24.86 -1.24
N SER A 190 -4.69 -25.35 -1.01
CA SER A 190 -5.82 -25.25 -1.93
C SER A 190 -7.17 -25.57 -1.25
N GLY A 191 -8.28 -25.53 -2.00
CA GLY A 191 -9.55 -26.20 -1.64
C GLY A 191 -10.59 -25.39 -0.87
N GLY A 192 -10.32 -24.16 -0.44
CA GLY A 192 -11.38 -23.29 0.11
C GLY A 192 -12.47 -22.98 -0.94
N SER A 193 -13.74 -22.82 -0.54
CA SER A 193 -14.70 -22.15 -1.40
C SER A 193 -14.18 -20.73 -1.61
N THR A 194 -13.61 -20.42 -2.77
CA THR A 194 -13.35 -19.03 -3.13
C THR A 194 -14.75 -18.41 -3.27
N PRO A 195 -15.17 -17.46 -2.41
CA PRO A 195 -16.10 -16.48 -2.91
C PRO A 195 -15.48 -15.90 -4.19
N PRO A 196 -16.26 -15.42 -5.18
CA PRO A 196 -15.67 -14.58 -6.21
C PRO A 196 -14.78 -13.58 -5.47
N ALA A 197 -13.50 -13.51 -5.82
CA ALA A 197 -12.57 -12.64 -5.12
C ALA A 197 -13.22 -11.27 -5.14
N ASP A 198 -13.66 -10.81 -3.97
CA ASP A 198 -14.44 -9.61 -3.91
C ASP A 198 -13.47 -8.46 -4.12
N SER A 199 -13.29 -8.12 -5.39
CA SER A 199 -12.39 -7.08 -5.85
C SER A 199 -12.89 -5.69 -5.48
N THR A 200 -14.05 -5.61 -4.81
CA THR A 200 -14.57 -4.35 -4.30
C THR A 200 -13.65 -3.84 -3.21
N ARG A 201 -12.91 -2.77 -3.52
CA ARG A 201 -12.10 -2.04 -2.54
C ARG A 201 -12.99 -1.48 -1.43
N THR A 202 -12.63 -1.79 -0.19
CA THR A 202 -13.37 -1.42 1.03
C THR A 202 -12.35 -1.17 2.15
N PRO A 203 -12.63 -0.35 3.18
CA PRO A 203 -13.81 0.46 3.41
C PRO A 203 -14.02 1.56 2.36
N ALA A 204 -15.23 1.70 1.84
CA ALA A 204 -15.57 2.64 0.78
C ALA A 204 -16.15 3.95 1.32
N ALA A 205 -16.00 5.00 0.50
CA ALA A 205 -16.41 6.37 0.79
C ALA A 205 -16.02 6.84 2.21
N PRO A 206 -14.74 6.69 2.60
CA PRO A 206 -14.29 7.16 3.90
C PRO A 206 -14.47 8.67 4.02
N SER A 207 -14.84 9.11 5.22
CA SER A 207 -14.88 10.52 5.60
C SER A 207 -14.23 10.72 6.97
N TYR A 208 -13.38 11.73 7.06
CA TYR A 208 -12.59 12.05 8.24
C TYR A 208 -13.02 13.40 8.81
N ASN A 209 -13.33 13.42 10.11
CA ASN A 209 -13.56 14.66 10.86
C ASN A 209 -12.46 14.77 11.91
N VAL A 210 -11.67 15.84 11.79
CA VAL A 210 -10.44 16.03 12.55
C VAL A 210 -10.49 17.38 13.24
N SER A 211 -10.15 17.42 14.52
CA SER A 211 -10.01 18.65 15.30
C SER A 211 -8.73 18.57 16.11
N LEU A 212 -7.74 19.39 15.76
CA LEU A 212 -6.43 19.42 16.39
C LEU A 212 -6.09 20.82 16.90
N THR A 213 -5.35 20.87 18.00
CA THR A 213 -4.76 22.09 18.54
C THR A 213 -3.25 21.95 18.57
N SER A 214 -2.54 22.94 18.02
CA SER A 214 -1.08 22.94 18.03
C SER A 214 -0.50 23.57 19.30
N ASN A 215 0.72 23.17 19.63
CA ASN A 215 1.60 23.94 20.50
C ASN A 215 2.04 25.26 19.84
N THR A 216 2.82 26.08 20.55
CA THR A 216 3.28 27.41 20.08
C THR A 216 4.12 27.36 18.80
N SER A 217 4.86 26.27 18.56
CA SER A 217 5.78 26.14 17.43
C SER A 217 5.17 25.43 16.21
N GLY A 218 3.93 24.93 16.33
CA GLY A 218 3.26 24.18 15.25
C GLY A 218 3.83 22.77 14.99
N ASN A 219 4.71 22.26 15.85
CA ASN A 219 5.37 20.97 15.68
C ASN A 219 4.78 19.85 16.56
N GLY A 220 3.80 20.18 17.40
CA GLY A 220 3.07 19.22 18.22
C GLY A 220 1.58 19.52 18.14
N TRP A 221 0.78 18.52 17.81
CA TRP A 221 -0.67 18.62 17.64
C TRP A 221 -1.36 17.56 18.46
N THR A 222 -2.45 17.92 19.13
CA THR A 222 -3.29 16.98 19.85
C THR A 222 -4.76 17.28 19.63
N GLY A 223 -5.59 16.24 19.67
CA GLY A 223 -7.02 16.40 19.55
C GLY A 223 -7.71 15.10 19.22
N HIS A 224 -8.68 15.14 18.32
CA HIS A 224 -9.53 14.01 18.02
C HIS A 224 -9.71 13.85 16.52
N GLU A 225 -9.77 12.60 16.08
CA GLU A 225 -10.11 12.22 14.72
C GLU A 225 -11.18 11.13 14.74
N SER A 226 -12.10 11.20 13.79
CA SER A 226 -13.07 10.14 13.53
C SER A 226 -13.13 9.82 12.04
N ALA A 227 -13.22 8.53 11.73
CA ALA A 227 -13.35 8.01 10.38
C ALA A 227 -14.68 7.28 10.26
N THR A 228 -15.57 7.78 9.39
CA THR A 228 -16.81 7.12 8.99
C THR A 228 -16.61 6.44 7.65
N PHE A 229 -17.11 5.21 7.50
CA PHE A 229 -16.91 4.43 6.28
C PHE A 229 -18.04 3.43 6.07
N THR A 230 -18.15 2.90 4.85
CA THR A 230 -19.13 1.87 4.48
C THR A 230 -18.41 0.62 3.99
N ASN A 231 -18.87 -0.55 4.41
CA ASN A 231 -18.39 -1.78 3.78
C ASN A 231 -19.05 -1.97 2.41
N ALA A 232 -18.31 -1.75 1.32
CA ALA A 232 -18.85 -2.00 -0.03
C ALA A 232 -18.75 -3.48 -0.44
N SER A 233 -17.88 -4.24 0.22
CA SER A 233 -17.63 -5.66 -0.04
C SER A 233 -18.79 -6.52 0.47
N ALA A 234 -19.12 -7.56 -0.30
CA ALA A 234 -19.96 -8.68 0.12
C ALA A 234 -19.35 -9.47 1.30
N THR A 235 -18.03 -9.37 1.50
CA THR A 235 -17.35 -9.90 2.69
C THR A 235 -17.54 -8.93 3.85
N ALA A 236 -18.14 -9.40 4.95
CA ALA A 236 -18.30 -8.58 6.14
C ALA A 236 -16.93 -8.22 6.75
N LEU A 237 -16.78 -6.96 7.20
CA LEU A 237 -15.56 -6.51 7.87
C LEU A 237 -15.68 -6.76 9.38
N SER A 238 -14.91 -7.69 9.93
CA SER A 238 -14.75 -7.84 11.38
C SER A 238 -13.79 -6.81 11.99
N GLU A 239 -13.00 -6.17 11.13
CA GLU A 239 -11.89 -5.31 11.50
C GLU A 239 -11.61 -4.30 10.39
N VAL A 240 -10.90 -3.24 10.75
CA VAL A 240 -10.27 -2.29 9.83
C VAL A 240 -8.85 -1.99 10.31
N TYR A 241 -8.03 -1.43 9.44
CA TYR A 241 -6.70 -0.95 9.80
C TYR A 241 -6.58 0.55 9.59
N LEU A 242 -5.97 1.24 10.55
CA LEU A 242 -5.49 2.61 10.39
C LEU A 242 -4.02 2.56 9.93
N ARG A 243 -3.71 3.27 8.86
CA ARG A 243 -2.35 3.51 8.35
C ARG A 243 -1.76 4.71 9.08
N LEU A 244 -0.60 4.49 9.67
CA LEU A 244 0.17 5.41 10.51
C LEU A 244 1.57 5.57 9.92
N TRP A 245 1.67 5.90 8.63
CA TRP A 245 2.91 5.81 7.86
C TRP A 245 4.09 6.52 8.54
N ASP A 246 3.86 7.71 9.08
CA ASP A 246 4.92 8.52 9.71
C ASP A 246 5.46 7.98 11.04
N ASN A 247 4.86 6.91 11.58
CA ASN A 247 5.50 6.17 12.67
C ASN A 247 6.84 5.54 12.26
N TYR A 248 7.09 5.40 10.95
CA TYR A 248 8.39 5.04 10.41
C TYR A 248 9.54 5.96 10.89
N HIS A 249 9.28 7.25 11.09
CA HIS A 249 10.29 8.23 11.54
C HIS A 249 10.66 8.10 13.03
N GLY A 250 10.04 7.16 13.75
CA GLY A 250 10.32 6.89 15.15
C GLY A 250 10.66 5.44 15.44
N THR A 251 10.22 4.96 16.61
CA THR A 251 10.26 3.55 16.97
C THR A 251 8.90 3.15 17.54
N CYS A 252 8.58 1.86 17.58
CA CYS A 252 7.36 1.38 18.24
C CYS A 252 7.24 1.79 19.73
N SER A 253 8.35 2.18 20.36
CA SER A 253 8.39 2.72 21.73
C SER A 253 8.34 4.26 21.81
N ALA A 254 8.55 4.94 20.69
CA ALA A 254 8.57 6.41 20.59
C ALA A 254 8.05 6.80 19.20
N MET A 255 6.72 6.80 19.07
CA MET A 255 6.01 7.04 17.81
C MET A 255 5.66 8.53 17.67
N PRO A 256 5.94 9.15 16.52
CA PRO A 256 5.46 10.48 16.16
C PRO A 256 3.92 10.59 16.18
N ILE A 257 3.21 9.55 15.75
CA ILE A 257 1.76 9.49 15.69
C ILE A 257 1.24 8.54 16.77
N THR A 258 0.40 9.05 17.67
CA THR A 258 -0.18 8.30 18.78
C THR A 258 -1.70 8.29 18.68
N VAL A 259 -2.28 7.10 18.77
CA VAL A 259 -3.72 6.86 18.79
C VAL A 259 -4.09 6.30 20.15
N SER A 260 -5.07 6.91 20.81
CA SER A 260 -5.56 6.49 22.12
C SER A 260 -7.07 6.67 22.25
N ASN A 261 -7.66 6.12 23.31
CA ASN A 261 -9.09 6.25 23.60
C ASN A 261 -10.00 5.90 22.41
N VAL A 262 -9.69 4.81 21.71
CA VAL A 262 -10.46 4.34 20.55
C VAL A 262 -11.91 4.02 20.93
N THR A 263 -12.84 4.49 20.10
CA THR A 263 -14.28 4.26 20.14
C THR A 263 -14.76 3.67 18.82
N GLY A 264 -15.93 3.01 18.81
CA GLY A 264 -16.45 2.34 17.62
C GLY A 264 -15.76 1.00 17.26
N GLY A 265 -14.77 0.60 18.07
CA GLY A 265 -14.01 -0.63 17.95
C GLY A 265 -13.03 -0.78 19.11
N THR A 266 -12.23 -1.84 19.08
CA THR A 266 -11.14 -2.08 20.05
C THR A 266 -9.80 -2.05 19.32
N ALA A 267 -8.86 -1.24 19.81
CA ALA A 267 -7.51 -1.20 19.26
C ALA A 267 -6.77 -2.51 19.54
N GLY A 268 -6.27 -3.15 18.49
CA GLY A 268 -5.40 -4.31 18.54
C GLY A 268 -3.92 -3.93 18.60
N ALA A 269 -3.05 -4.88 18.25
CA ALA A 269 -1.62 -4.64 18.17
C ALA A 269 -1.26 -3.81 16.93
N LEU A 270 -0.24 -2.97 17.07
CA LEU A 270 0.47 -2.37 15.96
C LEU A 270 1.23 -3.44 15.18
N SER A 271 1.32 -3.24 13.87
CA SER A 271 2.00 -4.13 12.92
C SER A 271 2.78 -3.31 11.88
N VAL A 272 3.56 -3.98 11.04
CA VAL A 272 4.33 -3.37 9.93
C VAL A 272 5.21 -2.21 10.43
N GLY A 273 6.11 -2.49 11.38
CA GLY A 273 6.97 -1.46 11.96
C GLY A 273 6.19 -0.34 12.68
N CYS A 274 5.00 -0.65 13.19
CA CYS A 274 4.09 0.30 13.84
C CYS A 274 3.43 1.34 12.93
N THR A 275 3.40 1.08 11.63
CA THR A 275 2.67 1.88 10.63
C THR A 275 1.27 1.38 10.34
N ALA A 276 0.83 0.29 10.97
CA ALA A 276 -0.54 -0.24 10.81
C ALA A 276 -1.14 -0.62 12.17
N LEU A 277 -2.26 0.01 12.53
CA LEU A 277 -3.02 -0.29 13.74
C LEU A 277 -4.32 -1.01 13.40
N LYS A 278 -4.45 -2.27 13.86
CA LYS A 278 -5.70 -3.02 13.73
C LYS A 278 -6.76 -2.45 14.68
N ILE A 279 -7.99 -2.30 14.20
CA ILE A 279 -9.18 -1.98 14.98
C ILE A 279 -10.21 -3.10 14.79
N ASP A 280 -10.47 -3.87 15.84
CA ASP A 280 -11.53 -4.90 15.83
C ASP A 280 -12.89 -4.20 15.99
N LEU A 281 -13.80 -4.44 15.04
CA LEU A 281 -15.16 -3.90 15.09
C LEU A 281 -16.00 -4.71 16.08
N PRO A 282 -16.91 -4.07 16.83
CA PRO A 282 -17.71 -4.76 17.86
C PRO A 282 -18.63 -5.83 17.28
N THR A 283 -19.02 -5.67 16.01
CA THR A 283 -19.78 -6.64 15.22
C THR A 283 -19.32 -6.59 13.77
N PRO A 284 -19.26 -7.73 13.06
CA PRO A 284 -18.93 -7.73 11.64
C PRO A 284 -19.84 -6.80 10.82
N LEU A 285 -19.25 -5.86 10.11
CA LEU A 285 -19.94 -4.86 9.30
C LEU A 285 -20.32 -5.48 7.95
N ALA A 286 -21.60 -5.80 7.77
CA ALA A 286 -22.12 -6.38 6.53
C ALA A 286 -22.07 -5.40 5.35
N GLN A 287 -22.22 -5.91 4.12
CA GLN A 287 -22.26 -5.10 2.90
C GLN A 287 -23.31 -3.97 2.99
N GLY A 288 -22.92 -2.77 2.59
CA GLY A 288 -23.73 -1.56 2.61
C GLY A 288 -23.96 -0.96 4.00
N GLN A 289 -23.47 -1.60 5.08
CA GLN A 289 -23.52 -1.02 6.42
C GLN A 289 -22.34 -0.07 6.63
N SER A 290 -22.56 0.95 7.45
CA SER A 290 -21.56 1.95 7.81
C SER A 290 -21.16 1.84 9.28
N ALA A 291 -19.92 2.18 9.57
CA ALA A 291 -19.40 2.30 10.92
C ALA A 291 -18.66 3.63 11.07
N THR A 292 -18.40 4.01 12.32
CA THR A 292 -17.52 5.13 12.65
C THR A 292 -16.59 4.69 13.75
N ILE A 293 -15.29 4.90 13.54
CA ILE A 293 -14.28 4.78 14.59
C ILE A 293 -13.80 6.18 14.94
N GLY A 294 -13.55 6.43 16.22
CA GLY A 294 -13.04 7.72 16.69
C GLY A 294 -11.96 7.51 17.74
N PHE A 295 -10.97 8.40 17.79
CA PHE A 295 -9.83 8.27 18.68
C PHE A 295 -9.18 9.62 18.98
N ASP A 296 -8.52 9.69 20.13
CA ASP A 296 -7.66 10.81 20.46
C ASP A 296 -6.34 10.65 19.73
N LEU A 297 -5.92 11.71 19.05
CA LEU A 297 -4.76 11.77 18.17
C LEU A 297 -3.71 12.72 18.75
N GLY A 298 -2.47 12.25 18.81
CA GLY A 298 -1.29 13.07 19.09
C GLY A 298 -0.27 12.95 17.97
N ILE A 299 0.25 14.07 17.50
CA ILE A 299 1.25 14.17 16.42
C ILE A 299 2.43 14.98 16.96
N THR A 300 3.62 14.43 16.87
CA THR A 300 4.88 15.12 17.16
C THR A 300 5.75 15.10 15.91
N VAL A 301 5.91 16.26 15.29
CA VAL A 301 6.70 16.41 14.06
C VAL A 301 8.20 16.29 14.42
N PRO A 302 8.93 15.31 13.84
CA PRO A 302 10.35 15.12 14.12
C PRO A 302 11.18 16.25 13.51
N SER A 303 12.38 16.49 14.06
CA SER A 303 13.32 17.44 13.44
C SER A 303 13.84 16.87 12.12
N GLY A 304 13.85 17.69 11.07
CA GLY A 304 14.40 17.32 9.78
C GLY A 304 13.72 18.02 8.61
N ALA A 305 14.47 18.17 7.52
CA ALA A 305 14.00 18.68 6.24
C ALA A 305 13.30 17.56 5.44
N ASP A 306 12.07 17.23 5.83
CA ASP A 306 11.29 16.11 5.28
C ASP A 306 9.84 16.52 5.00
N ARG A 307 9.08 15.67 4.29
CA ARG A 307 7.63 15.86 4.07
C ARG A 307 6.82 15.76 5.36
N PHE A 308 7.34 15.04 6.36
CA PHE A 308 6.90 15.06 7.75
C PHE A 308 8.08 15.46 8.64
N GLY A 309 8.31 16.76 8.77
CA GLY A 309 9.53 17.29 9.38
C GLY A 309 9.44 18.75 9.84
N ALA A 310 10.12 19.04 10.94
CA ALA A 310 10.32 20.37 11.48
C ALA A 310 11.69 20.90 11.04
N ASP A 311 11.69 21.87 10.13
CA ASP A 311 12.88 22.52 9.62
C ASP A 311 12.94 23.99 10.10
N GLY A 312 13.75 24.21 11.12
CA GLY A 312 13.92 25.52 11.73
C GLY A 312 12.63 26.10 12.30
N ALA A 313 12.00 27.02 11.57
CA ALA A 313 10.86 27.82 12.03
C ALA A 313 9.50 27.35 11.49
N PHE A 314 9.48 26.36 10.60
CA PHE A 314 8.26 25.83 10.01
C PHE A 314 8.26 24.30 10.07
N ASN A 315 7.09 23.73 9.80
CA ASN A 315 6.86 22.30 9.86
C ASN A 315 6.07 21.90 8.61
N ASN A 316 6.46 20.79 8.01
CA ASN A 316 5.65 20.06 7.04
C ASN A 316 5.01 18.87 7.74
N ILE A 317 3.71 18.69 7.50
CA ILE A 317 2.91 17.66 8.13
C ILE A 317 2.16 16.89 7.02
N GLY A 318 2.94 16.21 6.19
CA GLY A 318 2.47 15.19 5.25
C GLY A 318 2.10 13.89 5.96
N ASN A 319 1.12 13.15 5.43
CA ASN A 319 0.66 11.80 5.84
C ASN A 319 0.42 11.53 7.35
N ALA A 320 0.40 12.56 8.19
CA ALA A 320 0.36 12.42 9.64
C ALA A 320 -1.02 12.02 10.20
N LEU A 321 -2.10 12.20 9.42
CA LEU A 321 -3.44 11.78 9.82
C LEU A 321 -3.63 10.28 9.57
N PRO A 322 -4.06 9.49 10.57
CA PRO A 322 -4.35 8.08 10.37
C PRO A 322 -5.52 7.83 9.42
N VAL A 323 -5.28 7.25 8.24
CA VAL A 323 -6.33 6.90 7.27
C VAL A 323 -6.60 5.41 7.22
N LEU A 324 -7.78 5.00 6.73
CA LEU A 324 -8.15 3.59 6.59
C LEU A 324 -7.33 2.91 5.48
N ALA A 325 -6.76 1.74 5.79
CA ALA A 325 -6.17 0.86 4.80
C ALA A 325 -7.23 0.28 3.87
N ILE A 326 -6.84 -0.07 2.66
CA ILE A 326 -7.71 -0.72 1.68
C ILE A 326 -7.67 -2.24 1.88
N ARG A 327 -8.82 -2.87 1.72
CA ARG A 327 -8.98 -4.30 1.50
C ARG A 327 -9.65 -4.56 0.16
N ASP A 328 -9.13 -5.50 -0.60
CA ASP A 328 -9.77 -6.02 -1.80
C ASP A 328 -9.56 -7.55 -1.93
N ALA A 329 -9.57 -8.05 -3.16
CA ALA A 329 -9.34 -9.45 -3.49
C ALA A 329 -7.98 -9.99 -2.98
N ALA A 330 -6.94 -9.14 -2.89
CA ALA A 330 -5.62 -9.51 -2.39
C ALA A 330 -5.53 -9.51 -0.85
N GLY A 331 -6.58 -9.04 -0.17
CA GLY A 331 -6.59 -8.85 1.28
C GLY A 331 -6.31 -7.41 1.67
N TRP A 332 -5.79 -7.20 2.88
CA TRP A 332 -5.43 -5.88 3.37
C TRP A 332 -4.12 -5.40 2.75
N HIS A 333 -4.13 -4.20 2.21
CA HIS A 333 -2.95 -3.51 1.70
C HIS A 333 -2.27 -2.78 2.86
N LEU A 334 -1.24 -3.43 3.39
CA LEU A 334 -0.50 -2.98 4.57
C LEU A 334 1.00 -2.82 4.29
N ASP A 335 1.37 -2.48 3.07
CA ASP A 335 2.75 -2.40 2.60
C ASP A 335 3.63 -1.50 3.50
N PRO A 336 4.92 -1.81 3.66
CA PRO A 336 5.80 -1.01 4.50
C PRO A 336 6.05 0.37 3.89
N TYR A 337 6.40 1.34 4.74
CA TYR A 337 6.86 2.65 4.29
C TYR A 337 8.21 2.53 3.57
N THR A 338 8.36 3.21 2.43
CA THR A 338 9.63 3.43 1.72
C THR A 338 10.08 4.88 1.84
N ASN A 339 11.41 5.06 1.86
CA ASN A 339 12.07 6.36 1.84
C ASN A 339 12.62 6.73 0.45
N ASN A 340 12.47 5.88 -0.56
CA ASN A 340 13.02 6.10 -1.90
C ASN A 340 11.97 6.59 -2.91
N GLY A 341 10.69 6.44 -2.58
CA GLY A 341 9.52 6.90 -3.32
C GLY A 341 8.32 6.82 -2.37
N GLU A 342 7.17 6.39 -2.88
CA GLU A 342 5.91 6.52 -2.14
C GLU A 342 5.33 5.17 -1.69
N SER A 343 4.43 5.20 -0.71
CA SER A 343 3.87 3.98 -0.09
C SER A 343 2.41 4.16 0.28
N PHE A 344 1.76 5.17 -0.29
CA PHE A 344 0.44 5.55 0.13
C PHE A 344 -0.57 4.93 -0.82
N TYR A 345 -1.55 4.28 -0.21
CA TYR A 345 -2.61 3.67 -0.96
C TYR A 345 -3.92 3.82 -0.18
N SER A 346 -4.75 4.73 -0.69
CA SER A 346 -6.01 5.13 -0.07
C SER A 346 -7.10 5.34 -1.13
N LEU A 347 -8.35 5.16 -0.71
CA LEU A 347 -9.49 5.54 -1.53
C LEU A 347 -9.76 7.02 -1.36
N ALA A 348 -10.29 7.66 -2.41
CA ALA A 348 -10.73 9.04 -2.34
C ALA A 348 -11.76 9.22 -1.21
N ALA A 349 -11.51 10.24 -0.38
CA ALA A 349 -12.17 10.49 0.88
C ALA A 349 -12.60 11.95 1.01
N ASP A 350 -13.50 12.21 1.95
CA ASP A 350 -13.90 13.57 2.31
C ASP A 350 -13.31 13.94 3.68
N PHE A 351 -12.56 15.02 3.75
CA PHE A 351 -11.92 15.51 4.98
C PHE A 351 -12.56 16.83 5.42
N LYS A 352 -12.86 16.93 6.72
CA LYS A 352 -13.12 18.19 7.40
C LYS A 352 -12.15 18.31 8.57
N VAL A 353 -11.16 19.19 8.43
CA VAL A 353 -10.07 19.34 9.38
C VAL A 353 -10.12 20.73 10.01
N THR A 354 -10.14 20.77 11.34
CA THR A 354 -10.10 22.00 12.13
C THR A 354 -8.77 22.06 12.85
N LEU A 355 -7.97 23.08 12.55
CA LEU A 355 -6.63 23.30 13.09
C LEU A 355 -6.62 24.59 13.91
N ASP A 356 -6.59 24.48 15.24
CA ASP A 356 -6.38 25.61 16.14
C ASP A 356 -4.89 25.83 16.35
N HIS A 357 -4.33 26.96 15.92
CA HIS A 357 -2.91 27.28 15.94
C HIS A 357 -2.64 28.73 16.40
N PRO A 358 -1.41 29.08 16.83
CA PRO A 358 -1.02 30.46 17.09
C PRO A 358 -1.25 31.36 15.87
N THR A 359 -1.76 32.58 16.08
CA THR A 359 -1.99 33.57 15.01
C THR A 359 -0.69 34.01 14.30
N SER A 360 0.47 33.75 14.89
CA SER A 360 1.77 34.02 14.25
C SER A 360 2.17 33.01 13.17
N LEU A 361 1.44 31.90 13.03
CA LEU A 361 1.68 30.88 12.01
C LEU A 361 0.62 30.97 10.92
N LEU A 362 1.06 30.79 9.66
CA LEU A 362 0.17 30.43 8.56
C LEU A 362 0.11 28.91 8.46
N VAL A 363 -1.07 28.39 8.13
CA VAL A 363 -1.36 26.96 8.04
C VAL A 363 -2.03 26.63 6.71
N PRO A 364 -1.28 26.60 5.58
CA PRO A 364 -1.80 26.08 4.32
C PRO A 364 -2.05 24.58 4.44
N ALA A 365 -3.11 24.10 3.80
CA ALA A 365 -3.56 22.71 3.93
C ALA A 365 -4.30 22.23 2.66
N THR A 366 -4.41 20.91 2.52
CA THR A 366 -5.26 20.25 1.53
C THR A 366 -6.71 20.78 1.58
N GLY A 367 -7.27 21.07 0.41
CA GLY A 367 -8.64 21.54 0.25
C GLY A 367 -8.79 23.05 0.43
N THR A 368 -10.03 23.52 0.56
CA THR A 368 -10.30 24.96 0.74
C THR A 368 -10.31 25.30 2.23
N SER A 369 -9.47 26.26 2.61
CA SER A 369 -9.28 26.68 4.01
C SER A 369 -9.97 28.00 4.33
N VAL A 370 -10.56 28.09 5.53
CA VAL A 370 -11.15 29.31 6.08
C VAL A 370 -10.64 29.55 7.49
N ASP A 371 -10.06 30.73 7.69
CA ASP A 371 -9.56 31.17 8.99
C ASP A 371 -10.65 31.90 9.76
N THR A 372 -10.77 31.59 11.05
CA THR A 372 -11.62 32.32 12.00
C THR A 372 -10.84 32.66 13.28
N PRO A 373 -11.19 33.74 13.98
CA PRO A 373 -10.57 34.04 15.27
C PRO A 373 -10.81 32.92 16.28
N GLY A 374 -9.73 32.43 16.91
CA GLY A 374 -9.79 31.47 18.00
C GLY A 374 -9.81 32.14 19.37
N SER A 375 -9.27 31.44 20.37
CA SER A 375 -8.95 32.06 21.67
C SER A 375 -7.86 33.13 21.53
N SER A 376 -7.62 33.93 22.58
CA SER A 376 -6.67 35.05 22.53
C SER A 376 -5.28 34.62 22.01
N GLY A 377 -4.86 35.19 20.88
CA GLY A 377 -3.59 34.89 20.21
C GLY A 377 -3.61 33.64 19.32
N ARG A 378 -4.80 33.08 19.04
CA ARG A 378 -4.97 31.89 18.20
C ARG A 378 -5.92 32.13 17.03
N THR A 379 -5.70 31.37 15.98
CA THR A 379 -6.51 31.29 14.77
C THR A 379 -6.99 29.85 14.61
N VAL A 380 -8.24 29.67 14.19
CA VAL A 380 -8.80 28.38 13.85
C VAL A 380 -8.98 28.32 12.35
N THR A 381 -8.19 27.46 11.71
CA THR A 381 -8.24 27.18 10.27
C THR A 381 -9.12 25.95 10.06
N THR A 382 -10.21 26.09 9.32
CA THR A 382 -11.06 24.96 8.92
C THR A 382 -10.84 24.67 7.44
N ALA A 383 -10.26 23.51 7.14
CA ALA A 383 -10.05 23.01 5.79
C ALA A 383 -11.14 21.98 5.44
N THR A 384 -11.73 22.11 4.25
CA THR A 384 -12.65 21.11 3.70
C THR A 384 -12.12 20.62 2.37
N ALA A 385 -11.91 19.31 2.27
CA ALA A 385 -11.47 18.64 1.05
C ALA A 385 -12.46 17.52 0.72
N SER A 386 -12.83 17.39 -0.56
CA SER A 386 -13.74 16.34 -1.01
C SER A 386 -13.10 15.53 -2.12
N LYS A 387 -13.26 14.21 -2.04
CA LYS A 387 -12.67 13.24 -2.98
C LYS A 387 -11.15 13.37 -3.15
N VAL A 388 -10.43 13.53 -2.03
CA VAL A 388 -8.96 13.56 -1.97
C VAL A 388 -8.40 12.25 -1.39
N ARG A 389 -7.17 11.88 -1.74
CA ARG A 389 -6.51 10.64 -1.28
C ARG A 389 -6.04 10.73 0.17
N ASP A 390 -5.46 11.85 0.52
CA ASP A 390 -4.92 12.14 1.84
C ASP A 390 -5.07 13.63 2.12
N PHE A 391 -4.56 14.04 3.28
CA PHE A 391 -4.65 15.41 3.76
C PHE A 391 -3.32 15.77 4.41
N ALA A 392 -2.72 16.87 3.94
CA ALA A 392 -1.49 17.41 4.49
C ALA A 392 -1.66 18.89 4.83
N TRP A 393 -0.78 19.40 5.68
CA TRP A 393 -0.65 20.82 5.94
C TRP A 393 0.79 21.19 6.28
N ALA A 394 1.08 22.48 6.25
CA ALA A 394 2.29 23.03 6.84
C ALA A 394 1.92 24.04 7.94
N ALA A 395 2.88 24.36 8.82
CA ALA A 395 2.68 25.38 9.85
C ALA A 395 3.98 26.15 10.07
N GLY A 396 3.95 27.46 9.81
CA GLY A 396 5.16 28.28 9.88
C GLY A 396 4.92 29.77 9.64
N PRO A 397 5.94 30.62 9.85
CA PRO A 397 5.89 32.06 9.59
C PRO A 397 6.09 32.36 8.10
N PHE A 398 5.27 31.76 7.23
CA PHE A 398 5.37 31.90 5.79
C PHE A 398 4.97 33.30 5.30
N SER A 399 5.50 33.70 4.15
CA SER A 399 4.93 34.80 3.35
C SER A 399 3.94 34.24 2.33
N LYS A 400 2.79 34.88 2.12
CA LYS A 400 1.75 34.41 1.17
C LYS A 400 1.58 35.39 0.01
N ILE A 401 1.54 34.87 -1.22
CA ILE A 401 0.96 35.56 -2.38
C ILE A 401 -0.13 34.70 -3.03
N SER A 402 -1.12 35.33 -3.64
CA SER A 402 -2.28 34.64 -4.23
C SER A 402 -2.60 35.14 -5.62
N GLY A 403 -3.25 34.29 -6.42
CA GLY A 403 -3.82 34.67 -7.70
C GLY A 403 -4.82 33.63 -8.19
N THR A 404 -5.56 33.96 -9.24
CA THR A 404 -6.50 33.03 -9.90
C THR A 404 -5.96 32.67 -11.28
N SER A 405 -5.97 31.38 -11.64
CA SER A 405 -5.64 30.92 -12.99
C SER A 405 -6.65 31.45 -14.02
N PRO A 406 -6.28 31.58 -15.30
CA PRO A 406 -7.23 31.90 -16.36
C PRO A 406 -8.48 31.00 -16.40
N ALA A 407 -8.36 29.72 -16.05
CA ALA A 407 -9.49 28.80 -15.95
C ALA A 407 -10.31 28.91 -14.64
N GLY A 408 -9.88 29.73 -13.69
CA GLY A 408 -10.64 30.07 -12.48
C GLY A 408 -10.17 29.40 -11.19
N THR A 409 -9.11 28.60 -11.20
CA THR A 409 -8.57 27.95 -10.00
C THR A 409 -7.86 28.97 -9.10
N ALA A 410 -8.19 28.99 -7.81
CA ALA A 410 -7.45 29.80 -6.83
C ALA A 410 -6.10 29.16 -6.55
N ILE A 411 -5.02 29.94 -6.59
CA ILE A 411 -3.65 29.50 -6.33
C ILE A 411 -3.04 30.37 -5.24
N ASN A 412 -2.46 29.72 -4.24
CA ASN A 412 -1.71 30.40 -3.17
C ASN A 412 -0.29 29.84 -3.10
N ILE A 413 0.69 30.74 -3.04
CA ILE A 413 2.10 30.40 -2.80
C ILE A 413 2.47 30.88 -1.41
N TYR A 414 2.93 29.95 -0.58
CA TYR A 414 3.47 30.18 0.75
C TYR A 414 4.98 29.97 0.67
N SER A 415 5.78 30.95 1.08
CA SER A 415 7.23 30.87 0.95
C SER A 415 7.91 30.94 2.31
N VAL A 416 8.91 30.09 2.51
CA VAL A 416 9.82 30.17 3.65
C VAL A 416 10.69 31.44 3.57
N SER A 417 11.35 31.77 4.68
CA SER A 417 12.30 32.89 4.72
C SER A 417 13.45 32.68 3.72
N GLY A 418 13.79 33.73 2.97
CA GLY A 418 14.89 33.72 2.00
C GLY A 418 14.47 33.51 0.54
N ILE A 419 13.23 33.10 0.28
CA ILE A 419 12.68 33.07 -1.08
C ILE A 419 12.41 34.49 -1.56
N SER A 420 12.94 34.85 -2.73
CA SER A 420 12.75 36.20 -3.27
C SER A 420 11.32 36.42 -3.77
N SER A 421 10.84 37.67 -3.77
CA SER A 421 9.53 37.98 -4.35
C SER A 421 9.42 37.65 -5.84
N SER A 422 10.54 37.70 -6.58
CA SER A 422 10.58 37.26 -7.98
C SER A 422 10.42 35.75 -8.12
N ASP A 423 11.03 34.96 -7.24
CA ASP A 423 10.89 33.50 -7.25
C ASP A 423 9.47 33.10 -6.89
N ALA A 424 8.90 33.68 -5.82
CA ALA A 424 7.51 33.43 -5.45
C ALA A 424 6.54 33.77 -6.60
N GLN A 425 6.73 34.89 -7.29
CA GLN A 425 5.91 35.25 -8.46
C GLN A 425 6.11 34.30 -9.64
N SER A 426 7.34 33.80 -9.85
CA SER A 426 7.64 32.78 -10.85
C SER A 426 6.90 31.47 -10.54
N MET A 427 6.88 31.04 -9.27
CA MET A 427 6.14 29.86 -8.83
C MET A 427 4.63 30.05 -8.98
N LEU A 428 4.08 31.21 -8.61
CA LEU A 428 2.66 31.52 -8.82
C LEU A 428 2.26 31.47 -10.30
N ALA A 429 3.08 32.05 -11.17
CA ALA A 429 2.85 32.02 -12.62
C ALA A 429 2.92 30.58 -13.17
N THR A 430 3.90 29.80 -12.69
CA THR A 430 4.08 28.39 -13.07
C THR A 430 2.87 27.57 -12.64
N ALA A 431 2.44 27.66 -11.38
CA ALA A 431 1.31 26.90 -10.86
C ALA A 431 0.01 27.20 -11.62
N LYS A 432 -0.27 28.48 -11.89
CA LYS A 432 -1.42 28.91 -12.72
C LYS A 432 -1.37 28.33 -14.14
N SER A 433 -0.19 28.27 -14.74
CA SER A 433 -0.02 27.72 -16.10
C SER A 433 -0.15 26.19 -16.10
N ALA A 434 0.46 25.52 -15.12
CA ALA A 434 0.47 24.06 -15.01
C ALA A 434 -0.95 23.52 -14.78
N VAL A 435 -1.69 24.09 -13.82
CA VAL A 435 -3.06 23.63 -13.52
C VAL A 435 -3.99 23.77 -14.74
N ASP A 436 -3.92 24.89 -15.46
CA ASP A 436 -4.76 25.10 -16.65
C ASP A 436 -4.34 24.20 -17.82
N THR A 437 -3.03 23.97 -17.99
CA THR A 437 -2.50 23.12 -19.06
C THR A 437 -2.87 21.66 -18.85
N HIS A 438 -2.71 21.14 -17.63
CA HIS A 438 -3.09 19.78 -17.28
C HIS A 438 -4.62 19.61 -17.32
N ALA A 439 -5.37 20.61 -16.84
CA ALA A 439 -6.84 20.57 -16.90
C ALA A 439 -7.38 20.49 -18.33
N ALA A 440 -6.78 21.24 -19.26
CA ALA A 440 -7.15 21.20 -20.67
C ALA A 440 -6.93 19.81 -21.30
N ARG A 441 -5.91 19.07 -20.83
CA ARG A 441 -5.54 17.74 -21.33
C ARG A 441 -6.38 16.63 -20.72
N PHE A 442 -6.53 16.62 -19.40
CA PHE A 442 -7.01 15.45 -18.66
C PHE A 442 -8.41 15.61 -18.07
N GLY A 443 -8.90 16.84 -17.90
CA GLY A 443 -10.21 17.13 -17.31
C GLY A 443 -10.14 18.28 -16.31
N ALA A 444 -11.25 18.94 -16.01
CA ALA A 444 -11.25 20.12 -15.15
C ALA A 444 -10.70 19.82 -13.74
N TYR A 445 -9.91 20.74 -13.19
CA TYR A 445 -9.37 20.62 -11.84
C TYR A 445 -10.50 20.71 -10.79
N PRO A 446 -10.73 19.69 -9.95
CA PRO A 446 -11.95 19.63 -9.15
C PRO A 446 -11.83 20.19 -7.73
N TYR A 447 -10.61 20.42 -7.23
CA TYR A 447 -10.39 20.79 -5.82
C TYR A 447 -10.59 22.28 -5.51
N GLY A 448 -10.78 23.12 -6.56
CA GLY A 448 -11.14 24.54 -6.45
C GLY A 448 -9.98 25.48 -6.07
N GLU A 449 -9.12 25.04 -5.16
CA GLU A 449 -7.92 25.75 -4.69
C GLU A 449 -6.69 24.83 -4.73
N LEU A 450 -5.53 25.41 -5.01
CA LEU A 450 -4.23 24.75 -4.86
C LEU A 450 -3.29 25.66 -4.06
N ASP A 451 -2.80 25.13 -2.95
CA ASP A 451 -1.78 25.75 -2.10
C ASP A 451 -0.42 25.12 -2.41
N ALA A 452 0.64 25.93 -2.54
CA ALA A 452 2.01 25.41 -2.66
C ALA A 452 2.92 26.07 -1.64
N VAL A 453 3.64 25.25 -0.86
CA VAL A 453 4.69 25.69 0.07
C VAL A 453 6.03 25.57 -0.65
N ILE A 454 6.68 26.72 -0.85
CA ILE A 454 7.95 26.83 -1.56
C ILE A 454 9.08 27.01 -0.56
N ASP A 455 9.94 26.00 -0.54
CA ASP A 455 11.12 25.89 0.30
C ASP A 455 12.42 26.10 -0.51
N ASN A 456 13.55 26.15 0.18
CA ASN A 456 14.91 26.12 -0.34
C ASN A 456 15.73 24.92 0.20
N ASN A 457 15.17 24.05 1.03
CA ASN A 457 15.95 23.06 1.78
C ASN A 457 15.24 21.70 1.94
N TYR A 458 15.04 20.94 0.85
CA TYR A 458 14.58 19.53 0.90
C TYR A 458 15.48 18.58 0.10
N TRP A 459 15.44 17.29 0.44
CA TRP A 459 16.19 16.23 -0.24
C TRP A 459 15.37 15.46 -1.30
N PHE A 460 14.04 15.52 -1.23
CA PHE A 460 13.12 14.64 -1.98
C PHE A 460 12.52 15.28 -3.26
N GLY A 461 12.84 16.54 -3.58
CA GLY A 461 12.46 17.17 -4.85
C GLY A 461 11.10 17.89 -4.83
N GLY A 462 10.03 17.22 -4.38
CA GLY A 462 8.66 17.75 -4.28
C GLY A 462 7.70 16.73 -3.65
N MET A 463 6.47 17.14 -3.31
CA MET A 463 5.41 16.25 -2.82
C MET A 463 4.01 16.82 -3.15
N GLU A 464 3.08 15.96 -3.55
CA GLU A 464 1.96 16.29 -4.43
C GLU A 464 0.54 16.19 -3.83
N TYR A 465 0.39 16.28 -2.51
CA TYR A 465 -0.92 16.07 -1.86
C TYR A 465 -2.08 16.81 -2.58
N PRO A 466 -3.30 16.25 -2.61
CA PRO A 466 -4.39 16.86 -3.35
C PRO A 466 -4.69 18.29 -2.88
N GLY A 467 -4.61 19.26 -3.78
CA GLY A 467 -4.79 20.68 -3.46
C GLY A 467 -3.67 21.32 -2.63
N PHE A 468 -2.60 20.59 -2.32
CA PHE A 468 -1.50 21.07 -1.48
C PHE A 468 -0.15 20.47 -1.91
N VAL A 469 0.77 21.30 -2.39
CA VAL A 469 2.07 20.87 -2.90
C VAL A 469 3.21 21.39 -2.02
N LEU A 470 4.22 20.57 -1.77
CA LEU A 470 5.52 20.99 -1.25
C LEU A 470 6.52 20.99 -2.40
N ASP A 471 7.30 22.06 -2.57
CA ASP A 471 8.31 22.11 -3.63
C ASP A 471 9.46 23.08 -3.28
N LEU A 472 10.54 22.98 -4.04
CA LEU A 472 11.61 23.95 -4.09
C LEU A 472 11.33 25.02 -5.17
N VAL A 473 12.21 26.01 -5.28
CA VAL A 473 12.15 26.98 -6.40
C VAL A 473 12.56 26.28 -7.71
N SER A 474 11.61 25.63 -8.35
CA SER A 474 11.81 24.90 -9.61
C SER A 474 10.53 24.90 -10.44
N THR A 475 10.56 25.52 -11.62
CA THR A 475 9.37 25.56 -12.49
C THR A 475 9.04 24.19 -13.07
N THR A 476 10.04 23.31 -13.20
CA THR A 476 9.84 21.96 -13.75
C THR A 476 9.29 21.02 -12.69
N ALA A 477 9.83 21.05 -11.46
CA ALA A 477 9.30 20.24 -10.35
C ALA A 477 7.86 20.67 -10.03
N LEU A 478 7.58 21.98 -9.92
CA LEU A 478 6.22 22.43 -9.63
C LEU A 478 5.21 22.02 -10.71
N THR A 479 5.64 21.93 -11.96
CA THR A 479 4.78 21.43 -13.05
C THR A 479 4.52 19.93 -12.93
N HIS A 480 5.50 19.17 -12.41
CA HIS A 480 5.42 17.74 -12.10
C HIS A 480 4.49 17.48 -10.92
N GLU A 481 4.69 18.15 -9.80
CA GLU A 481 3.82 18.03 -8.62
C GLU A 481 2.36 18.40 -8.93
N ILE A 482 2.15 19.38 -9.81
CA ILE A 482 0.80 19.75 -10.26
C ILE A 482 0.24 18.72 -11.26
N GLY A 483 1.11 17.96 -11.95
CA GLY A 483 0.71 16.81 -12.77
C GLY A 483 0.09 15.70 -11.94
N HIS A 484 0.64 15.45 -10.76
CA HIS A 484 0.13 14.47 -9.81
C HIS A 484 -1.28 14.80 -9.27
N GLN A 485 -1.75 16.03 -9.45
CA GLN A 485 -3.13 16.34 -9.14
C GLN A 485 -4.13 15.51 -9.98
N TRP A 486 -3.74 15.09 -11.19
CA TRP A 486 -4.53 14.17 -12.02
C TRP A 486 -4.11 12.71 -11.85
N TRP A 487 -2.81 12.42 -11.82
CA TRP A 487 -2.25 11.07 -11.71
C TRP A 487 -1.78 10.84 -10.27
N TYR A 488 -2.25 9.81 -9.57
CA TYR A 488 -2.38 9.70 -8.11
C TYR A 488 -3.58 10.48 -7.51
N GLY A 489 -3.64 11.80 -7.68
CA GLY A 489 -4.62 12.62 -6.96
C GLY A 489 -6.07 12.30 -7.32
N ILE A 490 -6.44 12.55 -8.59
CA ILE A 490 -7.79 12.26 -9.11
C ILE A 490 -7.89 10.80 -9.57
N VAL A 491 -6.99 10.37 -10.45
CA VAL A 491 -6.84 8.99 -10.90
C VAL A 491 -5.80 8.35 -10.00
N GLY A 492 -6.25 7.71 -8.93
CA GLY A 492 -5.32 7.09 -7.99
C GLY A 492 -4.78 5.79 -8.49
N ASP A 493 -3.78 5.31 -7.81
CA ASP A 493 -3.17 4.01 -8.00
C ASP A 493 -2.68 3.49 -6.65
N ASP A 494 -1.98 2.36 -6.67
CA ASP A 494 -1.29 1.82 -5.51
C ASP A 494 0.19 2.17 -5.70
N GLU A 495 0.61 3.30 -5.16
CA GLU A 495 1.96 3.87 -5.36
C GLU A 495 3.04 2.88 -4.92
N TYR A 496 2.74 2.00 -3.96
CA TYR A 496 3.71 0.97 -3.55
C TYR A 496 3.88 -0.10 -4.63
N ASN A 497 2.78 -0.63 -5.16
CA ASN A 497 2.82 -1.75 -6.10
C ASN A 497 2.94 -1.33 -7.57
N SER A 498 2.60 -0.10 -7.92
CA SER A 498 2.61 0.42 -9.29
C SER A 498 3.07 1.89 -9.37
N PRO A 499 4.24 2.25 -8.81
CA PRO A 499 4.79 3.63 -8.73
C PRO A 499 5.12 4.26 -10.08
N TRP A 500 4.69 3.67 -11.20
CA TRP A 500 4.86 4.27 -12.52
C TRP A 500 3.57 4.95 -13.01
N LEU A 501 2.41 4.62 -12.43
CA LEU A 501 1.13 5.17 -12.86
C LEU A 501 0.90 6.60 -12.39
N ASP A 502 1.57 6.98 -11.31
CA ASP A 502 1.77 8.31 -10.75
C ASP A 502 2.95 9.01 -11.47
N GLU A 503 4.19 8.58 -11.20
CA GLU A 503 5.44 9.29 -11.50
C GLU A 503 5.73 9.41 -12.98
N ALA A 504 5.55 8.32 -13.74
CA ALA A 504 5.79 8.37 -15.18
C ALA A 504 4.75 9.25 -15.89
N PHE A 505 3.51 9.24 -15.40
CA PHE A 505 2.42 10.04 -15.97
C PHE A 505 2.56 11.51 -15.60
N ALA A 506 2.98 11.83 -14.39
CA ALA A 506 3.31 13.19 -13.98
C ALA A 506 4.50 13.75 -14.78
N ASP A 507 5.59 12.98 -14.93
CA ASP A 507 6.77 13.43 -15.68
C ASP A 507 6.47 13.55 -17.20
N TYR A 508 5.65 12.65 -17.75
CA TYR A 508 5.14 12.78 -19.12
C TYR A 508 4.22 14.00 -19.28
N SER A 509 3.37 14.30 -18.30
CA SER A 509 2.51 15.49 -18.29
C SER A 509 3.34 16.77 -18.24
N THR A 510 4.42 16.77 -17.46
CA THR A 510 5.41 17.86 -17.42
C THR A 510 6.05 18.08 -18.78
N ASP A 511 6.48 17.02 -19.45
CA ASP A 511 7.03 17.11 -20.80
C ASP A 511 6.01 17.71 -21.78
N LEU A 512 4.74 17.31 -21.71
CA LEU A 512 3.68 17.88 -22.55
C LEU A 512 3.40 19.36 -22.25
N ALA A 513 3.43 19.77 -20.98
CA ALA A 513 3.25 21.17 -20.59
C ALA A 513 4.42 22.05 -21.09
N GLN A 514 5.63 21.48 -21.13
CA GLN A 514 6.84 22.15 -21.62
C GLN A 514 7.08 21.98 -23.13
N ASN A 515 6.13 21.38 -23.86
CA ASN A 515 6.22 21.10 -25.30
C ASN A 515 7.44 20.24 -25.70
N LYS A 516 7.89 19.34 -24.83
CA LYS A 516 8.92 18.35 -25.14
C LYS A 516 8.32 17.19 -25.94
N THR A 517 9.10 16.68 -26.89
CA THR A 517 8.65 15.66 -27.85
C THR A 517 9.10 14.24 -27.49
N GLY A 518 9.89 14.08 -26.44
CA GLY A 518 10.53 12.79 -26.11
C GLY A 518 11.60 12.36 -27.12
N ALA A 519 12.13 13.27 -27.96
CA ALA A 519 13.09 12.91 -29.03
C ALA A 519 14.39 12.25 -28.52
N ASN A 520 14.77 12.49 -27.27
CA ASN A 520 15.95 11.89 -26.64
C ASN A 520 15.65 10.61 -25.86
N CYS A 521 14.39 10.15 -25.86
CA CYS A 521 14.02 8.91 -25.22
C CYS A 521 14.80 7.75 -25.81
N TRP A 522 15.21 6.85 -24.92
CA TRP A 522 15.98 5.64 -25.21
C TRP A 522 17.43 5.81 -25.69
N ASN A 523 17.95 7.04 -25.81
CA ASN A 523 19.35 7.26 -26.22
C ASN A 523 20.39 6.63 -25.27
N SER A 524 20.03 6.43 -24.00
CA SER A 524 20.93 5.94 -22.94
C SER A 524 20.30 4.84 -22.08
N VAL A 525 19.52 3.94 -22.69
CA VAL A 525 18.88 2.84 -21.94
C VAL A 525 19.88 1.74 -21.63
N SER A 526 19.92 1.36 -20.36
CA SER A 526 20.69 0.23 -19.86
C SER A 526 19.93 -0.39 -18.72
N TRP A 527 19.37 -1.59 -18.95
CA TRP A 527 18.73 -2.37 -17.90
C TRP A 527 19.79 -3.06 -17.05
N ALA A 528 19.70 -2.94 -15.73
CA ALA A 528 20.66 -3.51 -14.79
C ALA A 528 20.53 -5.04 -14.68
N SER A 529 19.33 -5.58 -14.94
CA SER A 529 19.06 -7.03 -14.91
C SER A 529 17.87 -7.39 -15.80
N SER A 530 17.59 -8.69 -15.95
CA SER A 530 16.34 -9.16 -16.57
C SER A 530 15.12 -9.00 -15.67
N ALA A 531 15.31 -8.75 -14.37
CA ALA A 531 14.23 -8.56 -13.41
C ALA A 531 13.73 -7.10 -13.34
N GLU A 532 14.55 -6.14 -13.78
CA GLU A 532 14.22 -4.71 -13.81
C GLU A 532 13.16 -4.40 -14.88
N LYS A 533 12.06 -3.78 -14.46
CA LYS A 533 10.85 -3.49 -15.22
C LYS A 533 10.30 -2.14 -14.76
N ILE A 534 9.57 -1.43 -15.63
CA ILE A 534 8.92 -0.16 -15.23
C ILE A 534 7.89 -0.42 -14.12
N THR A 535 7.25 -1.59 -14.14
CA THR A 535 6.16 -1.97 -13.23
C THR A 535 6.62 -2.69 -11.96
N ASN A 536 7.91 -2.62 -11.61
CA ASN A 536 8.36 -3.14 -10.32
C ASN A 536 7.80 -2.29 -9.16
N SER A 537 7.47 -2.94 -8.05
CA SER A 537 7.00 -2.29 -6.82
C SER A 537 8.14 -1.62 -6.04
N MET A 538 7.78 -0.80 -5.06
CA MET A 538 8.73 -0.17 -4.15
C MET A 538 9.54 -1.17 -3.32
N ALA A 539 9.03 -2.38 -3.05
CA ALA A 539 9.84 -3.45 -2.46
C ALA A 539 11.10 -3.77 -3.29
N TYR A 540 10.96 -3.79 -4.62
CA TYR A 540 12.09 -4.01 -5.52
C TYR A 540 12.98 -2.77 -5.57
N TRP A 541 12.38 -1.56 -5.63
CA TRP A 541 13.14 -0.33 -5.73
C TRP A 541 13.88 0.03 -4.46
N ASP A 542 13.41 -0.33 -3.28
CA ASP A 542 14.16 -0.20 -2.02
C ASP A 542 15.45 -1.02 -2.05
N ALA A 543 15.40 -2.23 -2.62
CA ALA A 543 16.57 -3.06 -2.83
C ALA A 543 17.49 -2.54 -3.96
N HIS A 544 17.00 -1.64 -4.81
CA HIS A 544 17.70 -1.14 -6.01
C HIS A 544 17.58 0.40 -6.17
N SER A 545 17.65 1.14 -5.07
CA SER A 545 17.21 2.55 -4.97
C SER A 545 17.81 3.48 -6.03
N SER A 546 19.11 3.32 -6.31
CA SER A 546 19.83 4.08 -7.34
C SER A 546 19.24 4.01 -8.75
N ARG A 547 18.35 3.05 -9.02
CA ARG A 547 17.73 2.81 -10.33
C ARG A 547 16.32 3.35 -10.44
N TYR A 548 15.64 3.61 -9.31
CA TYR A 548 14.23 4.00 -9.24
C TYR A 548 13.91 5.18 -10.18
N SER A 549 14.52 6.34 -9.94
CA SER A 549 14.28 7.53 -10.76
C SER A 549 14.59 7.32 -12.26
N THR A 550 15.64 6.56 -12.57
CA THR A 550 16.00 6.30 -13.98
C THR A 550 14.93 5.47 -14.69
N VAL A 551 14.42 4.43 -14.04
CA VAL A 551 13.50 3.48 -14.68
C VAL A 551 12.06 3.96 -14.61
N VAL A 552 11.58 4.28 -13.41
CA VAL A 552 10.17 4.62 -13.17
C VAL A 552 9.80 5.92 -13.85
N TYR A 553 10.58 6.99 -13.64
CA TYR A 553 10.33 8.29 -14.26
C TYR A 553 10.88 8.30 -15.68
N GLY A 554 12.20 8.09 -15.81
CA GLY A 554 12.91 8.25 -17.07
C GLY A 554 12.42 7.29 -18.17
N TYR A 555 12.43 5.98 -17.91
CA TYR A 555 11.96 5.01 -18.90
C TYR A 555 10.43 4.97 -18.98
N GLY A 556 9.72 5.17 -17.87
CA GLY A 556 8.26 5.28 -17.83
C GLY A 556 7.72 6.38 -18.75
N LYS A 557 8.15 7.64 -18.58
CA LYS A 557 7.68 8.74 -19.46
C LYS A 557 8.06 8.51 -20.91
N CYS A 558 9.22 7.89 -21.15
CA CYS A 558 9.66 7.56 -22.48
C CYS A 558 8.79 6.49 -23.11
N ALA A 559 8.28 5.53 -22.35
CA ALA A 559 7.33 4.55 -22.85
C ALA A 559 6.02 5.25 -23.25
N LEU A 560 5.58 6.26 -22.50
CA LEU A 560 4.40 7.06 -22.86
C LEU A 560 4.63 7.91 -24.13
N HIS A 561 5.82 8.47 -24.34
CA HIS A 561 6.18 9.12 -25.62
C HIS A 561 6.21 8.12 -26.78
N ASP A 562 6.70 6.90 -26.59
CA ASP A 562 6.68 5.85 -27.61
C ASP A 562 5.26 5.42 -27.94
N LEU A 563 4.41 5.23 -26.92
CA LEU A 563 3.01 4.93 -27.10
C LEU A 563 2.33 6.04 -27.90
N ARG A 564 2.59 7.31 -27.56
CA ARG A 564 2.11 8.46 -28.35
C ARG A 564 2.54 8.38 -29.82
N ARG A 565 3.78 7.98 -30.10
CA ARG A 565 4.26 7.81 -31.49
C ARG A 565 3.55 6.67 -32.23
N VAL A 566 3.24 5.57 -31.54
CA VAL A 566 2.50 4.44 -32.10
C VAL A 566 1.04 4.81 -32.38
N LEU A 567 0.39 5.51 -31.46
CA LEU A 567 -1.03 5.88 -31.54
C LEU A 567 -1.29 7.13 -32.40
N GLY A 568 -0.33 8.06 -32.42
CA GLY A 568 -0.50 9.42 -32.92
C GLY A 568 -1.09 10.38 -31.86
N ASP A 569 -0.75 11.66 -31.99
CA ASP A 569 -1.06 12.71 -31.02
C ASP A 569 -2.54 12.80 -30.63
N SER A 570 -3.44 12.79 -31.61
CA SER A 570 -4.88 12.91 -31.37
C SER A 570 -5.46 11.71 -30.63
N VAL A 571 -4.99 10.50 -30.93
CA VAL A 571 -5.45 9.28 -30.28
C VAL A 571 -4.92 9.21 -28.84
N MET A 572 -3.64 9.55 -28.63
CA MET A 572 -3.06 9.58 -27.28
C MET A 572 -3.73 10.64 -26.39
N ALA A 573 -3.98 11.85 -26.91
CA ALA A 573 -4.67 12.89 -26.16
C ALA A 573 -6.09 12.46 -25.78
N LYS A 574 -6.81 11.80 -26.69
CA LYS A 574 -8.13 11.24 -26.40
C LYS A 574 -8.07 10.10 -25.38
N LEU A 575 -7.10 9.18 -25.53
CA LEU A 575 -6.88 8.08 -24.60
C LEU A 575 -6.70 8.59 -23.16
N LEU A 576 -5.77 9.50 -22.92
CA LEU A 576 -5.50 9.99 -21.56
C LEU A 576 -6.70 10.72 -20.95
N LYS A 577 -7.44 11.49 -21.77
CA LYS A 577 -8.64 12.18 -21.31
C LYS A 577 -9.78 11.22 -20.96
N ASP A 578 -10.03 10.22 -21.82
CA ASP A 578 -11.05 9.21 -21.58
C ASP A 578 -10.67 8.33 -20.39
N TYR A 579 -9.38 7.97 -20.27
CA TYR A 579 -8.85 7.19 -19.16
C TYR A 579 -9.02 7.93 -17.83
N ALA A 580 -8.63 9.21 -17.77
CA ALA A 580 -8.86 10.01 -16.58
C ALA A 580 -10.35 10.09 -16.24
N THR A 581 -11.21 10.28 -17.25
CA THR A 581 -12.67 10.32 -17.05
C THR A 581 -13.23 9.00 -16.51
N SER A 582 -12.76 7.85 -16.99
CA SER A 582 -13.27 6.54 -16.56
C SER A 582 -12.79 6.13 -15.17
N HIS A 583 -11.64 6.65 -14.74
CA HIS A 583 -11.06 6.37 -13.42
C HIS A 583 -11.15 7.55 -12.44
N TRP A 584 -12.00 8.55 -12.73
CA TRP A 584 -12.11 9.76 -11.92
C TRP A 584 -12.50 9.44 -10.47
N TYR A 585 -11.62 9.76 -9.51
CA TYR A 585 -11.68 9.37 -8.09
C TYR A 585 -11.61 7.86 -7.80
N GLY A 586 -11.41 7.04 -8.83
CA GLY A 586 -11.18 5.61 -8.74
C GLY A 586 -9.70 5.28 -8.59
N VAL A 587 -9.38 4.00 -8.44
CA VAL A 587 -8.00 3.51 -8.42
C VAL A 587 -7.77 2.72 -9.71
N SER A 588 -6.78 3.15 -10.47
CA SER A 588 -6.29 2.61 -11.73
C SER A 588 -5.24 1.53 -11.47
N THR A 589 -5.10 0.62 -12.42
CA THR A 589 -4.09 -0.44 -12.42
C THR A 589 -3.38 -0.50 -13.77
N THR A 590 -2.18 -1.09 -13.79
CA THR A 590 -1.42 -1.28 -15.04
C THR A 590 -2.24 -2.02 -16.10
N ALA A 591 -3.00 -3.05 -15.70
CA ALA A 591 -3.86 -3.81 -16.59
C ALA A 591 -4.98 -2.96 -17.20
N GLU A 592 -5.60 -2.08 -16.40
CA GLU A 592 -6.66 -1.18 -16.87
C GLU A 592 -6.12 -0.15 -17.86
N PHE A 593 -4.95 0.45 -17.61
CA PHE A 593 -4.32 1.36 -18.56
C PHE A 593 -3.97 0.65 -19.88
N LYS A 594 -3.39 -0.55 -19.83
CA LYS A 594 -3.07 -1.35 -21.02
C LYS A 594 -4.33 -1.68 -21.82
N ALA A 595 -5.43 -2.04 -21.14
CA ALA A 595 -6.71 -2.30 -21.77
C ALA A 595 -7.30 -1.04 -22.43
N ALA A 596 -7.24 0.11 -21.76
CA ALA A 596 -7.68 1.39 -22.33
C ALA A 596 -6.86 1.78 -23.55
N ALA A 597 -5.53 1.64 -23.49
CA ALA A 597 -4.63 1.90 -24.61
C ALA A 597 -4.90 0.97 -25.79
N GLN A 598 -5.12 -0.33 -25.54
CA GLN A 598 -5.48 -1.28 -26.59
C GLN A 598 -6.84 -0.97 -27.20
N ALA A 599 -7.82 -0.52 -26.41
CA ALA A 599 -9.13 -0.13 -26.91
C ALA A 599 -9.10 1.14 -27.80
N ALA A 600 -8.07 1.98 -27.65
CA ALA A 600 -7.90 3.19 -28.43
C ALA A 600 -7.35 2.95 -29.85
N THR A 601 -6.91 1.72 -30.19
CA THR A 601 -6.28 1.42 -31.49
C THR A 601 -6.55 0.00 -31.97
N THR A 602 -6.46 -0.24 -33.28
CA THR A 602 -6.45 -1.59 -33.87
C THR A 602 -5.06 -2.21 -33.93
N THR A 603 -4.01 -1.44 -33.64
CA THR A 603 -2.64 -1.96 -33.54
C THR A 603 -2.53 -2.83 -32.30
N ASP A 604 -2.02 -4.05 -32.44
CA ASP A 604 -1.73 -4.93 -31.29
C ASP A 604 -0.56 -4.37 -30.49
N LEU A 605 -0.82 -4.03 -29.22
CA LEU A 605 0.17 -3.45 -28.30
C LEU A 605 0.91 -4.52 -27.48
N THR A 606 0.65 -5.80 -27.68
CA THR A 606 1.29 -6.89 -26.90
C THR A 606 2.81 -6.79 -26.95
N SER A 607 3.41 -6.66 -28.14
CA SER A 607 4.86 -6.53 -28.29
C SER A 607 5.39 -5.21 -27.73
N PHE A 608 4.57 -4.14 -27.76
CA PHE A 608 4.92 -2.85 -27.19
C PHE A 608 5.13 -2.98 -25.68
N TRP A 609 4.19 -3.58 -24.95
CA TRP A 609 4.31 -3.75 -23.50
C TRP A 609 5.51 -4.61 -23.10
N THR A 610 5.74 -5.73 -23.82
CA THR A 610 6.90 -6.59 -23.59
C THR A 610 8.22 -5.87 -23.84
N GLN A 611 8.32 -5.09 -24.92
CA GLN A 611 9.54 -4.34 -25.26
C GLN A 611 9.89 -3.31 -24.18
N HIS A 612 8.87 -2.65 -23.60
CA HIS A 612 9.05 -1.62 -22.58
C HIS A 612 9.09 -2.18 -21.16
N ARG A 613 8.95 -3.50 -20.99
CA ARG A 613 8.92 -4.17 -19.67
C ARG A 613 7.82 -3.60 -18.76
N ILE A 614 6.63 -3.45 -19.34
CA ILE A 614 5.41 -3.05 -18.62
C ILE A 614 4.54 -4.30 -18.48
N ASP A 615 4.69 -4.98 -17.35
CA ASP A 615 4.00 -6.23 -17.03
C ASP A 615 2.75 -5.97 -16.18
N GLY A 616 1.82 -6.94 -16.16
CA GLY A 616 0.45 -6.78 -15.66
C GLY A 616 -0.49 -6.77 -16.84
#